data_AF-A0A822EF80-F1
#
_entry.id   AF-A0A822EF80-F1
#
_cell.length_a   1.000
_cell.length_b   1.000
_cell.length_c   1.000
_cell.angle_alpha   90.00
_cell.angle_beta   90.00
_cell.angle_gamma   90.00
#
_symmetry.space_group_name_H-M   'P 1'
#
loop_
_entity.id
_entity.type
_entity.pdbx_description
1 polymer ?
#
loop_
_entity_poly.entity_id
_entity_poly.type
_entity_poly.pdbx_seq_one_letter_code
_entity_poly.pdbx_strand_id
1 'polypeptide(L)'
;MIFDYLSTVDIYRGFIKINSYIDSVVSNYKNYQLNFRSILKKEFDLICRYMNPHGIVSLILSDNIDTPGQSNLFLSLFKFEEFHYNLRSLSLINLNQDSILLINNYFDMFTNLSSLTILNIISEVPSKLFYIYPKLNRLNIPHDWLFSNKLSLMQLEYLIISNRCKSNEFETIINRCPKLISLNICLERDIRININGLTSNLSRLILNMSLYQINIIELKEILNCFPYLIYFEIECRSDLDL
;
A
#
# COMPACT_ATOMS: atom_id res chain seq x y z
N MET A 1 15.01 -19.70 8.80
CA MET A 1 14.28 -20.96 9.05
C MET A 1 13.74 -21.46 7.72
N ILE A 2 13.50 -22.76 7.52
CA ILE A 2 13.01 -23.26 6.21
C ILE A 2 11.68 -22.60 5.78
N PHE A 3 10.85 -22.19 6.74
CA PHE A 3 9.58 -21.50 6.52
C PHE A 3 9.74 -20.12 5.86
N ASP A 4 10.90 -19.47 5.95
CA ASP A 4 11.13 -18.18 5.29
C ASP A 4 11.15 -18.30 3.76
N TYR A 5 11.28 -19.53 3.24
CA TYR A 5 11.29 -19.84 1.81
C TYR A 5 9.97 -20.44 1.30
N LEU A 6 8.96 -20.57 2.17
CA LEU A 6 7.68 -21.18 1.85
C LEU A 6 6.54 -20.16 1.95
N SER A 7 5.50 -20.33 1.12
CA SER A 7 4.29 -19.52 1.30
C SER A 7 3.55 -19.94 2.57
N THR A 8 2.72 -19.05 3.12
CA THR A 8 1.88 -19.39 4.28
C THR A 8 0.98 -20.60 4.01
N VAL A 9 0.49 -20.75 2.77
CA VAL A 9 -0.31 -21.91 2.35
C VAL A 9 0.54 -23.19 2.38
N ASP A 10 1.78 -23.15 1.88
CA ASP A 10 2.66 -24.32 1.88
C ASP A 10 3.04 -24.75 3.29
N ILE A 11 3.26 -23.78 4.19
CA ILE A 11 3.50 -24.06 5.62
C ILE A 11 2.29 -24.80 6.21
N TYR A 12 1.08 -24.27 6.04
CA TYR A 12 -0.10 -24.89 6.64
C TYR A 12 -0.51 -26.20 5.98
N ARG A 13 -0.31 -26.37 4.67
CA ARG A 13 -0.55 -27.67 4.00
C ARG A 13 0.48 -28.72 4.38
N GLY A 14 1.74 -28.31 4.43
CA GLY A 14 2.86 -29.21 4.56
C GLY A 14 3.18 -29.61 5.99
N PHE A 15 2.91 -28.75 6.97
CA PHE A 15 3.48 -28.91 8.32
C PHE A 15 2.46 -28.98 9.46
N ILE A 16 1.20 -28.61 9.23
CA ILE A 16 0.16 -28.75 10.28
C ILE A 16 -0.27 -30.21 10.43
N LYS A 17 -0.55 -30.60 11.67
CA LYS A 17 -1.04 -31.92 12.08
C LYS A 17 -0.11 -33.07 11.71
N ILE A 18 1.18 -32.81 11.51
CA ILE A 18 2.18 -33.88 11.42
C ILE A 18 2.43 -34.45 12.82
N ASN A 19 2.81 -33.59 13.77
CA ASN A 19 2.99 -33.92 15.17
C ASN A 19 3.01 -32.64 16.01
N SER A 20 2.84 -32.81 17.33
CA SER A 20 2.73 -31.69 18.29
C SER A 20 3.95 -30.77 18.31
N TYR A 21 5.15 -31.29 18.04
CA TYR A 21 6.35 -30.46 17.98
C TYR A 21 6.32 -29.55 16.76
N ILE A 22 6.03 -30.08 15.56
CA ILE A 22 5.94 -29.29 14.34
C ILE A 22 4.79 -28.28 14.45
N ASP A 23 3.64 -28.68 15.01
CA ASP A 23 2.52 -27.77 15.26
C ASP A 23 2.91 -26.61 16.19
N SER A 24 3.72 -26.89 17.22
CA SER A 24 4.29 -25.85 18.09
C SER A 24 5.24 -24.92 17.33
N VAL A 25 6.08 -25.45 16.43
CA VAL A 25 6.98 -24.63 15.60
C VAL A 25 6.18 -23.74 14.63
N VAL A 26 5.17 -24.28 13.96
CA VAL A 26 4.29 -23.54 13.04
C VAL A 26 3.52 -22.45 13.79
N SER A 27 2.92 -22.77 14.93
CA SER A 27 2.13 -21.79 15.71
C SER A 27 2.96 -20.63 16.30
N ASN A 28 4.26 -20.85 16.52
CA ASN A 28 5.19 -19.85 17.04
C ASN A 28 5.97 -19.08 15.95
N TYR A 29 5.82 -19.45 14.67
CA TYR A 29 6.46 -18.73 13.57
C TYR A 29 5.85 -17.33 13.40
N LYS A 30 6.70 -16.30 13.25
CA LYS A 30 6.30 -14.87 13.32
C LYS A 30 6.52 -14.09 12.03
N ASN A 31 6.63 -14.76 10.90
CA ASN A 31 6.95 -14.14 9.62
C ASN A 31 5.98 -14.58 8.51
N TYR A 32 4.71 -14.74 8.87
CA TYR A 32 3.66 -15.09 7.92
C TYR A 32 3.24 -13.90 7.06
N GLN A 33 3.10 -14.16 5.76
CA GLN A 33 2.62 -13.20 4.78
C GLN A 33 1.34 -13.73 4.16
N LEU A 34 0.25 -13.00 4.32
CA LEU A 34 -1.06 -13.37 3.84
C LEU A 34 -1.42 -12.55 2.61
N ASN A 35 -1.71 -13.25 1.52
CA ASN A 35 -2.11 -12.64 0.26
C ASN A 35 -3.46 -13.19 -0.17
N PHE A 36 -4.52 -12.38 -0.01
CA PHE A 36 -5.87 -12.73 -0.45
C PHE A 36 -6.29 -12.03 -1.74
N ARG A 37 -5.34 -11.59 -2.58
CA ARG A 37 -5.67 -10.90 -3.84
C ARG A 37 -6.36 -11.79 -4.89
N SER A 38 -5.94 -13.06 -4.96
CA SER A 38 -6.44 -14.10 -5.87
C SER A 38 -6.28 -15.50 -5.24
N ILE A 39 -6.68 -15.64 -3.96
CA ILE A 39 -6.53 -16.90 -3.23
C ILE A 39 -7.66 -17.88 -3.54
N LEU A 40 -7.35 -19.17 -3.65
CA LEU A 40 -8.38 -20.20 -3.78
C LEU A 40 -9.18 -20.32 -2.47
N LYS A 41 -10.51 -20.49 -2.57
CA LYS A 41 -11.38 -20.63 -1.39
C LYS A 41 -10.88 -21.69 -0.38
N LYS A 42 -10.45 -22.85 -0.87
CA LYS A 42 -9.91 -23.93 -0.02
C LYS A 42 -8.63 -23.52 0.75
N GLU A 43 -7.85 -22.60 0.20
CA GLU A 43 -6.62 -22.08 0.83
C GLU A 43 -6.95 -21.00 1.84
N PHE A 44 -7.89 -20.12 1.51
CA PHE A 44 -8.45 -19.16 2.44
C PHE A 44 -9.03 -19.88 3.67
N ASP A 45 -9.90 -20.87 3.48
CA ASP A 45 -10.51 -21.65 4.56
C ASP A 45 -9.45 -22.38 5.41
N LEU A 46 -8.38 -22.87 4.78
CA LEU A 46 -7.27 -23.51 5.48
C LEU A 46 -6.52 -22.50 6.37
N ILE A 47 -6.19 -21.33 5.84
CA ILE A 47 -5.52 -20.27 6.59
C ILE A 47 -6.40 -19.84 7.76
N CYS A 48 -7.66 -19.49 7.51
CA CYS A 48 -8.59 -19.02 8.55
C CYS A 48 -8.78 -20.04 9.68
N ARG A 49 -8.57 -21.34 9.43
CA ARG A 49 -8.71 -22.38 10.45
C ARG A 49 -7.52 -22.46 11.42
N TYR A 50 -6.32 -22.12 10.97
CA TYR A 50 -5.08 -22.43 11.71
C TYR A 50 -4.21 -21.22 12.01
N MET A 51 -4.55 -20.09 11.40
CA MET A 51 -3.81 -18.86 11.52
C MET A 51 -3.69 -18.36 12.96
N ASN A 52 -2.48 -17.93 13.32
CA ASN A 52 -2.22 -17.10 14.49
C ASN A 52 -2.01 -15.63 14.05
N PRO A 53 -2.94 -14.71 14.35
CA PRO A 53 -2.82 -13.29 13.98
C PRO A 53 -1.53 -12.63 14.44
N HIS A 54 -1.01 -13.04 15.61
CA HIS A 54 0.24 -12.51 16.15
C HIS A 54 1.45 -12.86 15.30
N GLY A 55 1.39 -13.88 14.43
CA GLY A 55 2.51 -14.27 13.57
C GLY A 55 2.57 -13.53 12.23
N ILE A 56 1.57 -12.68 11.94
CA ILE A 56 1.41 -12.04 10.63
C ILE A 56 2.21 -10.74 10.55
N VAL A 57 3.04 -10.63 9.51
CA VAL A 57 3.82 -9.42 9.21
C VAL A 57 3.32 -8.67 7.99
N SER A 58 2.59 -9.34 7.09
CA SER A 58 2.00 -8.74 5.90
C SER A 58 0.60 -9.30 5.66
N LEU A 59 -0.35 -8.42 5.37
CA LEU A 59 -1.73 -8.77 5.07
C LEU A 59 -2.22 -8.00 3.84
N ILE A 60 -2.73 -8.74 2.86
CA ILE A 60 -3.47 -8.19 1.72
C ILE A 60 -4.91 -8.67 1.82
N LEU A 61 -5.82 -7.74 2.07
CA LEU A 61 -7.26 -7.94 1.95
C LEU A 61 -7.72 -7.41 0.59
N SER A 62 -8.52 -8.21 -0.11
CA SER A 62 -8.98 -7.88 -1.44
C SER A 62 -10.36 -8.46 -1.70
N ASP A 63 -11.27 -7.62 -2.17
CA ASP A 63 -12.59 -8.04 -2.68
C ASP A 63 -12.63 -7.87 -4.20
N ASN A 64 -11.67 -8.49 -4.90
CA ASN A 64 -11.64 -8.51 -6.36
C ASN A 64 -12.69 -9.48 -6.92
N ILE A 65 -12.77 -9.56 -8.25
CA ILE A 65 -13.59 -10.53 -9.00
C ILE A 65 -13.33 -11.98 -8.53
N ASP A 66 -12.08 -12.33 -8.21
CA ASP A 66 -11.71 -13.68 -7.76
C ASP A 66 -12.06 -13.97 -6.29
N THR A 67 -12.21 -12.92 -5.47
CA THR A 67 -12.33 -13.03 -4.00
C THR A 67 -13.48 -12.20 -3.42
N PRO A 68 -14.68 -12.21 -4.03
CA PRO A 68 -15.76 -11.31 -3.62
C PRO A 68 -16.20 -11.58 -2.17
N GLY A 69 -16.17 -10.53 -1.34
CA GLY A 69 -16.63 -10.56 0.05
C GLY A 69 -15.72 -11.33 1.02
N GLN A 70 -14.53 -11.79 0.59
CA GLN A 70 -13.61 -12.50 1.47
C GLN A 70 -13.04 -11.60 2.57
N SER A 71 -12.88 -10.30 2.31
CA SER A 71 -12.38 -9.34 3.30
C SER A 71 -13.38 -9.19 4.45
N ASN A 72 -14.68 -9.04 4.14
CA ASN A 72 -15.75 -9.02 5.15
C ASN A 72 -15.75 -10.31 5.98
N LEU A 73 -15.66 -11.49 5.33
CA LEU A 73 -15.61 -12.77 6.02
C LEU A 73 -14.40 -12.84 6.95
N PHE A 74 -13.22 -12.46 6.47
CA PHE A 74 -12.00 -12.43 7.28
C PHE A 74 -12.16 -11.53 8.51
N LEU A 75 -12.66 -10.31 8.33
CA LEU A 75 -12.90 -9.35 9.42
C LEU A 75 -13.99 -9.81 10.41
N SER A 76 -14.90 -10.70 9.99
CA SER A 76 -15.88 -11.33 10.89
C SER A 76 -15.29 -12.46 11.74
N LEU A 77 -14.21 -13.10 11.24
CA LEU A 77 -13.55 -14.22 11.91
C LEU A 77 -12.44 -13.77 12.86
N PHE A 78 -11.80 -12.65 12.57
CA PHE A 78 -10.64 -12.17 13.31
C PHE A 78 -10.83 -10.72 13.77
N LYS A 79 -10.40 -10.44 15.00
CA LYS A 79 -10.38 -9.06 15.48
C LYS A 79 -9.15 -8.36 14.92
N PHE A 80 -9.36 -7.26 14.22
CA PHE A 80 -8.28 -6.55 13.54
C PHE A 80 -7.22 -5.98 14.51
N GLU A 81 -7.58 -5.79 15.79
CA GLU A 81 -6.63 -5.44 16.86
C GLU A 81 -5.54 -6.50 17.05
N GLU A 82 -5.78 -7.78 16.79
CA GLU A 82 -4.82 -8.86 17.08
C GLU A 82 -3.54 -8.78 16.21
N PHE A 83 -3.57 -7.99 15.14
CA PHE A 83 -2.48 -7.78 14.21
C PHE A 83 -1.53 -6.63 14.61
N HIS A 84 -1.92 -5.80 15.58
CA HIS A 84 -1.30 -4.49 15.84
C HIS A 84 0.21 -4.51 16.09
N TYR A 85 0.72 -5.59 16.70
CA TYR A 85 2.11 -5.67 17.15
C TYR A 85 3.09 -6.07 16.05
N ASN A 86 2.75 -7.02 15.17
CA ASN A 86 3.70 -7.56 14.19
C ASN A 86 3.43 -7.13 12.75
N LEU A 87 2.25 -6.58 12.46
CA LEU A 87 1.92 -6.17 11.10
C LEU A 87 2.79 -5.00 10.66
N ARG A 88 3.54 -5.21 9.57
CA ARG A 88 4.46 -4.24 8.96
C ARG A 88 3.93 -3.71 7.63
N SER A 89 3.14 -4.52 6.93
CA SER A 89 2.57 -4.19 5.63
C SER A 89 1.08 -4.54 5.58
N LEU A 90 0.27 -3.56 5.18
CA LEU A 90 -1.17 -3.73 4.99
C LEU A 90 -1.56 -3.26 3.59
N SER A 91 -2.31 -4.08 2.86
CA SER A 91 -2.92 -3.71 1.58
C SER A 91 -4.42 -3.93 1.61
N LEU A 92 -5.17 -2.89 1.26
CA LEU A 92 -6.63 -2.86 1.23
C LEU A 92 -7.07 -2.56 -0.21
N ILE A 93 -7.68 -3.53 -0.89
CA ILE A 93 -7.97 -3.45 -2.32
C ILE A 93 -9.45 -3.76 -2.59
N ASN A 94 -10.18 -2.82 -3.21
CA ASN A 94 -11.61 -2.98 -3.55
C ASN A 94 -12.52 -3.29 -2.34
N LEU A 95 -12.12 -2.90 -1.12
CA LEU A 95 -12.96 -3.09 0.07
C LEU A 95 -14.15 -2.13 0.07
N ASN A 96 -15.28 -2.59 0.60
CA ASN A 96 -16.45 -1.75 0.86
C ASN A 96 -16.25 -0.81 2.07
N GLN A 97 -17.16 0.15 2.21
CA GLN A 97 -17.16 1.13 3.32
C GLN A 97 -17.15 0.46 4.69
N ASP A 98 -17.95 -0.59 4.92
CA ASP A 98 -18.10 -1.23 6.22
C ASP A 98 -16.79 -1.88 6.68
N SER A 99 -16.11 -2.61 5.79
CA SER A 99 -14.77 -3.17 6.02
C SER A 99 -13.76 -2.08 6.42
N ILE A 100 -13.79 -0.94 5.73
CA ILE A 100 -12.86 0.15 5.98
C ILE A 100 -13.15 0.84 7.32
N LEU A 101 -14.42 0.99 7.69
CA LEU A 101 -14.79 1.53 9.01
C LEU A 101 -14.34 0.61 10.14
N LEU A 102 -14.46 -0.72 9.98
CA LEU A 102 -13.96 -1.68 10.96
C LEU A 102 -12.45 -1.53 11.16
N ILE A 103 -11.70 -1.42 10.06
CA ILE A 103 -10.23 -1.26 10.09
C ILE A 103 -9.84 0.11 10.66
N ASN A 104 -10.58 1.17 10.33
CA ASN A 104 -10.29 2.54 10.77
C ASN A 104 -10.10 2.65 12.28
N ASN A 105 -10.92 1.93 13.05
CA ASN A 105 -10.89 1.97 14.51
C ASN A 105 -9.55 1.52 15.12
N TYR A 106 -8.69 0.86 14.35
CA TYR A 106 -7.45 0.25 14.83
C TYR A 106 -6.18 0.86 14.21
N PHE A 107 -6.29 1.84 13.30
CA PHE A 107 -5.11 2.41 12.65
C PHE A 107 -4.08 2.96 13.65
N ASP A 108 -4.55 3.63 14.69
CA ASP A 108 -3.74 4.20 15.78
C ASP A 108 -2.98 3.14 16.60
N MET A 109 -3.44 1.88 16.60
CA MET A 109 -2.81 0.79 17.35
C MET A 109 -1.60 0.18 16.64
N PHE A 110 -1.47 0.33 15.32
CA PHE A 110 -0.35 -0.24 14.58
C PHE A 110 0.96 0.46 14.92
N THR A 111 1.83 -0.25 15.65
CA THR A 111 3.12 0.28 16.11
C THR A 111 4.23 0.09 15.09
N ASN A 112 4.17 -1.01 14.32
CA ASN A 112 5.23 -1.43 13.39
C ASN A 112 4.85 -1.31 11.90
N LEU A 113 3.66 -0.78 11.60
CA LEU A 113 3.21 -0.60 10.22
C LEU A 113 4.07 0.45 9.52
N SER A 114 4.77 0.02 8.48
CA SER A 114 5.68 0.86 7.68
C SER A 114 5.24 0.95 6.22
N SER A 115 4.42 0.01 5.76
CA SER A 115 3.89 -0.03 4.40
C SER A 115 2.37 -0.08 4.40
N LEU A 116 1.75 0.82 3.63
CA LEU A 116 0.31 0.84 3.43
C LEU A 116 -0.03 0.96 1.95
N THR A 117 -0.95 0.13 1.48
CA THR A 117 -1.55 0.21 0.15
C THR A 117 -3.06 0.27 0.28
N ILE A 118 -3.69 1.24 -0.40
CA ILE A 118 -5.13 1.43 -0.46
C ILE A 118 -5.50 1.68 -1.91
N LEU A 119 -6.34 0.82 -2.49
CA LEU A 119 -6.67 0.86 -3.91
C LEU A 119 -8.16 0.67 -4.14
N ASN A 120 -8.71 1.47 -5.06
CA ASN A 120 -10.07 1.34 -5.57
C ASN A 120 -11.13 1.30 -4.47
N ILE A 121 -10.98 2.17 -3.47
CA ILE A 121 -11.90 2.26 -2.35
C ILE A 121 -12.78 3.49 -2.55
N ILE A 122 -14.09 3.26 -2.63
CA ILE A 122 -15.09 4.33 -2.65
C ILE A 122 -15.56 4.53 -1.21
N SER A 123 -14.70 5.15 -0.39
CA SER A 123 -15.02 5.48 1.00
C SER A 123 -14.52 6.86 1.38
N GLU A 124 -15.14 7.43 2.41
CA GLU A 124 -14.58 8.57 3.12
C GLU A 124 -13.18 8.24 3.66
N VAL A 125 -12.36 9.28 3.81
CA VAL A 125 -11.01 9.14 4.36
C VAL A 125 -11.11 8.72 5.82
N PRO A 126 -10.50 7.59 6.22
CA PRO A 126 -10.52 7.13 7.60
C PRO A 126 -9.83 8.15 8.52
N SER A 127 -10.56 8.66 9.53
CA SER A 127 -10.06 9.72 10.42
C SER A 127 -8.78 9.34 11.18
N LYS A 128 -8.59 8.05 11.50
CA LYS A 128 -7.41 7.56 12.21
C LYS A 128 -6.20 7.27 11.32
N LEU A 129 -6.37 7.33 10.01
CA LEU A 129 -5.29 7.11 9.04
C LEU A 129 -4.10 8.07 9.27
N PHE A 130 -4.39 9.27 9.76
CA PHE A 130 -3.37 10.30 9.99
C PHE A 130 -2.39 9.94 11.12
N TYR A 131 -2.76 9.03 12.04
CA TYR A 131 -1.86 8.57 13.11
C TYR A 131 -0.72 7.67 12.62
N ILE A 132 -0.90 7.03 11.45
CA ILE A 132 0.11 6.12 10.90
C ILE A 132 1.01 6.77 9.85
N TYR A 133 0.53 7.80 9.15
CA TYR A 133 1.29 8.51 8.12
C TYR A 133 2.75 8.85 8.50
N PRO A 134 3.05 9.41 9.70
CA PRO A 134 4.43 9.74 10.06
C PRO A 134 5.37 8.53 10.20
N LYS A 135 4.83 7.31 10.34
CA LYS A 135 5.57 6.06 10.53
C LYS A 135 5.84 5.31 9.22
N LEU A 136 5.11 5.64 8.15
CA LEU A 136 5.18 4.91 6.89
C LEU A 136 6.44 5.30 6.10
N ASN A 137 7.12 4.29 5.56
CA ASN A 137 8.17 4.46 4.55
C ASN A 137 7.66 4.17 3.12
N ARG A 138 6.55 3.44 2.99
CA ARG A 138 5.92 3.08 1.72
C ARG A 138 4.42 3.37 1.78
N LEU A 139 3.93 4.13 0.81
CA LEU A 139 2.53 4.49 0.71
C LEU A 139 2.03 4.37 -0.73
N ASN A 140 0.95 3.64 -0.93
CA ASN A 140 0.18 3.63 -2.17
C ASN A 140 -1.27 3.94 -1.82
N ILE A 141 -1.83 5.05 -2.31
CA ILE A 141 -3.09 5.57 -1.79
C ILE A 141 -3.84 6.40 -2.83
N PRO A 142 -5.18 6.51 -2.76
CA PRO A 142 -5.92 7.45 -3.61
C PRO A 142 -5.49 8.89 -3.34
N HIS A 143 -5.50 9.69 -4.40
CA HIS A 143 -5.20 11.12 -4.38
C HIS A 143 -5.89 11.85 -3.21
N ASP A 144 -7.22 11.73 -3.12
CA ASP A 144 -8.03 12.50 -2.16
C ASP A 144 -7.64 12.21 -0.70
N TRP A 145 -7.18 11.00 -0.41
CA TRP A 145 -6.82 10.60 0.94
C TRP A 145 -5.45 11.14 1.35
N LEU A 146 -4.50 11.27 0.41
CA LEU A 146 -3.19 11.86 0.68
C LEU A 146 -3.29 13.36 1.00
N PHE A 147 -4.14 14.07 0.24
CA PHE A 147 -4.30 15.53 0.34
C PHE A 147 -5.39 15.98 1.30
N SER A 148 -6.16 15.05 1.87
CA SER A 148 -7.10 15.33 2.96
C SER A 148 -6.46 15.91 4.22
N ASN A 149 -5.14 15.76 4.38
CA ASN A 149 -4.38 16.39 5.45
C ASN A 149 -3.12 17.08 4.94
N LYS A 150 -2.55 17.94 5.81
CA LYS A 150 -1.32 18.69 5.56
C LYS A 150 -0.11 18.14 6.34
N LEU A 151 -0.19 16.91 6.82
CA LEU A 151 0.90 16.33 7.64
C LEU A 151 2.15 16.11 6.80
N SER A 152 3.31 16.39 7.39
CA SER A 152 4.60 16.05 6.80
C SER A 152 4.86 14.54 6.93
N LEU A 153 5.34 13.93 5.84
CA LEU A 153 5.60 12.50 5.69
C LEU A 153 7.12 12.26 5.76
N MET A 154 7.69 12.56 6.93
CA MET A 154 9.14 12.67 7.14
C MET A 154 9.93 11.38 6.94
N GLN A 155 9.27 10.22 7.01
CA GLN A 155 9.89 8.89 6.82
C GLN A 155 9.56 8.28 5.46
N LEU A 156 8.71 8.93 4.66
CA LEU A 156 8.22 8.34 3.42
C LEU A 156 9.31 8.35 2.34
N GLU A 157 9.63 7.16 1.85
CA GLU A 157 10.65 6.94 0.81
C GLU A 157 10.02 6.54 -0.52
N TYR A 158 8.87 5.86 -0.50
CA TYR A 158 8.20 5.39 -1.70
C TYR A 158 6.73 5.82 -1.68
N LEU A 159 6.31 6.55 -2.71
CA LEU A 159 4.95 7.02 -2.87
C LEU A 159 4.40 6.60 -4.23
N ILE A 160 3.20 6.03 -4.23
CA ILE A 160 2.38 5.78 -5.40
C ILE A 160 1.03 6.47 -5.17
N ILE A 161 0.57 7.25 -6.15
CA ILE A 161 -0.76 7.85 -6.11
C ILE A 161 -1.57 7.28 -7.28
N SER A 162 -2.68 6.62 -6.93
CA SER A 162 -3.45 5.79 -7.86
C SER A 162 -4.31 6.59 -8.83
N ASN A 163 -4.69 7.82 -8.46
CA ASN A 163 -5.62 8.68 -9.19
C ASN A 163 -4.91 9.94 -9.70
N ARG A 164 -5.59 10.72 -10.55
CA ARG A 164 -5.07 11.95 -11.13
C ARG A 164 -4.77 12.99 -10.04
N CYS A 165 -3.58 13.58 -10.10
CA CYS A 165 -3.14 14.70 -9.28
C CYS A 165 -3.07 15.98 -10.12
N LYS A 166 -3.37 17.10 -9.48
CA LYS A 166 -3.20 18.45 -10.01
C LYS A 166 -1.72 18.84 -9.99
N SER A 167 -1.38 19.85 -10.77
CA SER A 167 0.02 20.26 -10.98
C SER A 167 0.66 20.89 -9.73
N ASN A 168 -0.13 21.61 -8.92
CA ASN A 168 0.34 22.20 -7.65
C ASN A 168 0.54 21.16 -6.52
N GLU A 169 -0.05 19.98 -6.66
CA GLU A 169 0.08 18.89 -5.70
C GLU A 169 1.42 18.18 -5.81
N PHE A 170 2.05 18.22 -6.99
CA PHE A 170 3.40 17.70 -7.20
C PHE A 170 4.43 18.39 -6.29
N GLU A 171 4.46 19.73 -6.29
CA GLU A 171 5.31 20.52 -5.40
C GLU A 171 4.99 20.22 -3.92
N THR A 172 3.70 20.11 -3.60
CA THR A 172 3.23 19.78 -2.25
C THR A 172 3.76 18.43 -1.79
N ILE A 173 3.80 17.41 -2.66
CA ILE A 173 4.37 16.09 -2.34
C ILE A 173 5.85 16.21 -2.01
N ILE A 174 6.63 16.87 -2.87
CA ILE A 174 8.08 17.00 -2.69
C ILE A 174 8.38 17.73 -1.38
N ASN A 175 7.65 18.80 -1.07
CA ASN A 175 7.80 19.55 0.18
C ASN A 175 7.39 18.75 1.42
N ARG A 176 6.37 17.89 1.31
CA ARG A 176 5.89 17.05 2.43
C ARG A 176 6.74 15.80 2.64
N CYS A 177 7.52 15.36 1.65
CA CYS A 177 8.23 14.08 1.67
C CYS A 177 9.73 14.28 1.43
N PRO A 178 10.48 14.82 2.41
CA PRO A 178 11.89 15.18 2.20
C PRO A 178 12.82 13.98 1.98
N LYS A 179 12.39 12.77 2.37
CA LYS A 179 13.13 11.51 2.17
C LYS A 179 12.66 10.73 0.94
N LEU A 180 11.83 11.30 0.07
CA LEU A 180 11.25 10.56 -1.04
C LEU A 180 12.33 10.13 -2.04
N ILE A 181 12.40 8.82 -2.29
CA ILE A 181 13.35 8.17 -3.19
C ILE A 181 12.65 7.75 -4.48
N SER A 182 11.38 7.32 -4.39
CA SER A 182 10.57 6.87 -5.53
C SER A 182 9.20 7.51 -5.51
N LEU A 183 8.79 8.06 -6.65
CA LEU A 183 7.47 8.63 -6.88
C LEU A 183 6.83 8.00 -8.13
N ASN A 184 5.60 7.52 -8.00
CA ASN A 184 4.73 7.17 -9.11
C ASN A 184 3.44 7.99 -8.98
N ILE A 185 3.16 8.83 -9.97
CA ILE A 185 2.03 9.75 -9.92
C ILE A 185 1.35 9.85 -11.28
N CYS A 186 0.03 10.01 -11.26
CA CYS A 186 -0.73 10.37 -12.45
C CYS A 186 -0.96 11.89 -12.47
N LEU A 187 -0.52 12.59 -13.51
CA LEU A 187 -0.65 14.05 -13.61
C LEU A 187 -1.81 14.45 -14.53
N GLU A 188 -2.57 15.45 -14.12
CA GLU A 188 -3.59 16.11 -14.94
C GLU A 188 -2.96 17.11 -15.94
N ARG A 189 -3.65 17.36 -17.05
CA ARG A 189 -3.21 17.88 -18.37
C ARG A 189 -2.32 19.12 -18.44
N ASP A 190 -2.11 19.87 -17.36
CA ASP A 190 -1.42 21.17 -17.39
C ASP A 190 -0.21 21.20 -16.46
N ILE A 191 0.92 20.63 -16.87
CA ILE A 191 2.18 20.67 -16.11
C ILE A 191 2.78 22.09 -16.20
N ARG A 192 2.15 23.06 -15.54
CA ARG A 192 2.82 24.30 -15.12
C ARG A 192 3.36 24.09 -13.71
N ILE A 193 4.26 23.14 -13.56
CA ILE A 193 4.90 22.96 -12.26
C ILE A 193 5.90 24.11 -12.12
N ASN A 194 5.66 24.99 -11.15
CA ASN A 194 6.63 26.03 -10.81
C ASN A 194 7.71 25.38 -9.94
N ILE A 195 8.66 24.67 -10.57
CA ILE A 195 9.58 23.76 -9.87
C ILE A 195 10.87 24.45 -9.39
N ASN A 196 10.91 25.78 -9.46
CA ASN A 196 12.12 26.54 -9.19
C ASN A 196 12.56 26.37 -7.72
N GLY A 197 13.75 25.78 -7.52
CA GLY A 197 14.37 25.63 -6.21
C GLY A 197 14.02 24.35 -5.45
N LEU A 198 13.29 23.40 -6.06
CA LEU A 198 13.06 22.09 -5.46
C LEU A 198 14.30 21.22 -5.58
N THR A 199 14.92 20.91 -4.45
CA THR A 199 15.97 19.88 -4.35
C THR A 199 15.36 18.65 -3.70
N SER A 200 15.34 17.53 -4.43
CA SER A 200 14.85 16.25 -3.93
C SER A 200 15.89 15.16 -4.12
N ASN A 201 15.89 14.18 -3.20
CA ASN A 201 16.70 12.96 -3.29
C ASN A 201 16.04 11.89 -4.18
N LEU A 202 15.06 12.30 -4.99
CA LEU A 202 14.31 11.41 -5.87
C LEU A 202 15.26 10.73 -6.87
N SER A 203 15.33 9.40 -6.78
CA SER A 203 16.12 8.56 -7.68
C SER A 203 15.25 7.86 -8.73
N ARG A 204 13.94 7.76 -8.48
CA ARG A 204 12.99 7.08 -9.34
C ARG A 204 11.70 7.88 -9.51
N LEU A 205 11.31 8.14 -10.76
CA LEU A 205 10.08 8.85 -11.10
C LEU A 205 9.33 8.09 -12.21
N ILE A 206 8.08 7.72 -11.94
CA ILE A 206 7.12 7.31 -12.98
C ILE A 206 6.03 8.39 -13.08
N LEU A 207 5.80 8.84 -14.31
CA LEU A 207 4.68 9.71 -14.64
C LEU A 207 3.65 8.94 -15.48
N ASN A 208 2.45 8.80 -14.94
CA ASN A 208 1.32 8.25 -15.68
C ASN A 208 0.55 9.42 -16.33
N MET A 209 0.50 9.46 -17.65
CA MET A 209 -0.12 10.56 -18.40
C MET A 209 -1.16 10.03 -19.39
N SER A 210 -2.18 10.83 -19.69
CA SER A 210 -3.12 10.50 -20.78
C SER A 210 -2.42 10.63 -22.14
N LEU A 211 -2.68 9.70 -23.06
CA LEU A 211 -2.02 9.47 -24.37
C LEU A 211 -1.73 10.67 -25.28
N TYR A 212 -2.28 11.87 -25.02
CA TYR A 212 -2.30 12.96 -26.00
C TYR A 212 -1.34 14.13 -25.74
N GLN A 213 -0.61 14.18 -24.61
CA GLN A 213 -0.10 15.47 -24.12
C GLN A 213 1.23 15.38 -23.37
N ILE A 214 2.32 15.16 -24.10
CA ILE A 214 3.66 15.32 -23.53
C ILE A 214 4.36 16.46 -24.26
N ASN A 215 4.43 17.61 -23.62
CA ASN A 215 5.30 18.69 -24.06
C ASN A 215 6.74 18.37 -23.62
N ILE A 216 7.64 18.20 -24.60
CA ILE A 216 9.05 17.88 -24.32
C ILE A 216 9.76 18.96 -23.49
N ILE A 217 9.28 20.21 -23.55
CA ILE A 217 9.81 21.32 -22.77
C ILE A 217 9.48 21.14 -21.29
N GLU A 218 8.23 20.81 -20.97
CA GLU A 218 7.76 20.57 -19.59
C GLU A 218 8.46 19.35 -18.97
N LEU A 219 8.67 18.27 -19.74
CA LEU A 219 9.46 17.13 -19.29
C LEU A 219 10.89 17.52 -18.94
N LYS A 220 11.53 18.35 -19.78
CA LYS A 220 12.89 18.80 -19.54
C LYS A 220 12.98 19.62 -18.25
N GLU A 221 11.98 20.47 -18.00
CA GLU A 221 11.89 21.23 -16.75
C GLU A 221 11.76 20.32 -15.53
N ILE A 222 10.89 19.30 -15.58
CA ILE A 222 10.76 18.27 -14.52
C ILE A 222 12.10 17.58 -14.26
N LEU A 223 12.75 17.08 -15.31
CA LEU A 223 13.98 16.31 -15.17
C LEU A 223 15.13 17.15 -14.59
N ASN A 224 15.21 18.45 -14.92
CA ASN A 224 16.22 19.34 -14.36
C ASN A 224 16.11 19.51 -12.84
N CYS A 225 14.94 19.26 -12.25
CA CYS A 225 14.73 19.38 -10.80
C CYS A 225 15.18 18.15 -10.02
N PHE A 226 15.49 17.05 -10.70
CA PHE A 226 15.88 15.79 -10.08
C PHE A 226 17.28 15.39 -10.56
N PRO A 227 18.35 16.07 -10.10
CA PRO A 227 19.71 15.79 -10.54
C PRO A 227 20.20 14.38 -10.15
N TYR A 228 19.55 13.74 -9.18
CA TYR A 228 19.86 12.39 -8.71
C TYR A 228 18.98 11.30 -9.33
N LEU A 229 18.18 11.63 -10.36
CA LEU A 229 17.28 10.67 -10.99
C LEU A 229 18.07 9.61 -11.76
N ILE A 230 17.90 8.34 -11.37
CA ILE A 230 18.52 7.16 -12.00
C ILE A 230 17.51 6.47 -12.92
N TYR A 231 16.23 6.54 -12.58
CA TYR A 231 15.15 5.91 -13.33
C TYR A 231 14.02 6.89 -13.62
N PHE A 232 13.68 7.00 -14.90
CA PHE A 232 12.56 7.77 -15.38
C PHE A 232 11.71 6.95 -16.35
N GLU A 233 10.41 6.91 -16.11
CA GLU A 233 9.45 6.23 -16.96
C GLU A 233 8.21 7.09 -17.16
N ILE A 234 7.66 7.02 -18.37
CA ILE A 234 6.37 7.61 -18.69
C ILE A 234 5.45 6.47 -19.12
N GLU A 235 4.38 6.27 -18.37
CA GLU A 235 3.31 5.34 -18.73
C GLU A 235 2.19 6.16 -19.38
N CYS A 236 1.91 5.90 -20.66
CA CYS A 236 0.75 6.48 -21.33
C CYS A 236 -0.47 5.59 -21.06
N ARG A 237 -1.42 6.07 -20.25
CA ARG A 237 -2.68 5.36 -19.98
C ARG A 237 -3.76 5.78 -20.96
N SER A 238 -4.53 4.80 -21.41
CA SER A 238 -5.75 5.07 -22.18
C SER A 238 -6.83 5.55 -21.22
N ASP A 239 -7.64 6.54 -21.62
CA ASP A 239 -8.76 7.06 -20.80
C ASP A 239 -9.83 5.99 -20.48
N LEU A 240 -9.69 4.76 -21.01
CA LEU A 240 -10.58 3.62 -20.83
C LEU A 240 -10.20 2.72 -19.62
N ASP A 241 -9.06 2.95 -18.97
CA ASP A 241 -8.54 2.14 -17.85
C ASP A 241 -8.80 2.76 -16.45
N LEU A 242 -9.76 3.69 -16.34
CA LEU A 242 -10.15 4.39 -15.09
C LEU A 242 -11.53 3.98 -14.61
#